data_AF-A0AAU9EFI5-F1
#
_entry.id   AF-A0AAU9EFI5-F1
#
_cell.length_a   1.000
_cell.length_b   1.000
_cell.length_c   1.000
_cell.angle_alpha   90.00
_cell.angle_beta   90.00
_cell.angle_gamma   90.00
#
_symmetry.space_group_name_H-M   'P 1'
#
loop_
_entity.id
_entity.type
_entity.pdbx_description
1 polymer ?
#
loop_
_entity_poly.entity_id
_entity_poly.type
_entity_poly.pdbx_seq_one_letter_code
_entity_poly.pdbx_strand_id
1 'polypeptide(L)'
;MEDKRNIHLKVQELCDCFATTDYLEEMSKLAQDQDQDEAALKWLALSVLHAVNAGAKKISLFQAPSGEITVQAKYRASTLPSPGPEIGPKVIEAVRAMTHAEGDKIKALLALGVRNDNLEVKVKTEKEDGGLLLTLKFPE
;
A
#
# COMPACT_ATOMS: atom_id res chain seq x y z
N MET A 1 -0.70 12.11 27.65
CA MET A 1 -0.47 11.16 26.53
C MET A 1 -1.57 10.08 26.47
N GLU A 2 -2.78 10.39 26.95
CA GLU A 2 -3.87 9.41 27.12
C GLU A 2 -4.96 9.56 26.03
N ASP A 3 -5.19 10.76 25.50
CA ASP A 3 -6.25 11.03 24.51
C ASP A 3 -6.04 10.40 23.13
N LYS A 4 -4.80 10.38 22.62
CA LYS A 4 -4.52 9.86 21.28
C LYS A 4 -4.82 8.36 21.16
N ARG A 5 -4.63 7.59 22.24
CA ARG A 5 -4.94 6.15 22.23
C ARG A 5 -6.43 5.89 22.10
N ASN A 6 -7.26 6.78 22.65
CA ASN A 6 -8.71 6.68 22.60
C ASN A 6 -9.24 6.94 21.18
N ILE A 7 -8.73 7.95 20.49
CA ILE A 7 -9.19 8.30 19.13
C ILE A 7 -8.89 7.18 18.12
N HIS A 8 -7.70 6.58 18.18
CA HIS A 8 -7.37 5.44 17.33
C HIS A 8 -8.29 4.24 17.58
N LEU A 9 -8.55 3.91 18.86
CA LEU A 9 -9.47 2.83 19.25
C LEU A 9 -10.89 3.12 18.74
N LYS A 10 -11.35 4.36 18.89
CA LYS A 10 -12.66 4.80 18.43
C LYS A 10 -12.82 4.68 16.92
N VAL A 11 -11.81 5.08 16.14
CA VAL A 11 -11.84 4.91 14.67
C VAL A 11 -11.87 3.43 14.27
N GLN A 12 -11.15 2.57 15.00
CA GLN A 12 -11.20 1.12 14.78
C GLN A 12 -12.59 0.55 15.07
N GLU A 13 -13.18 0.90 16.22
CA GLU A 13 -14.55 0.51 16.57
C GLU A 13 -15.56 0.99 15.52
N LEU A 14 -15.40 2.21 15.00
CA LEU A 14 -16.22 2.75 13.91
C LEU A 14 -16.03 1.98 12.59
N CYS A 15 -14.80 1.56 12.25
CA CYS A 15 -14.57 0.70 11.10
C CYS A 15 -15.29 -0.64 11.24
N ASP A 16 -15.30 -1.25 12.42
CA ASP A 16 -16.05 -2.48 12.69
C ASP A 16 -17.57 -2.26 12.58
N CYS A 17 -18.08 -1.14 13.12
CA CYS A 17 -19.50 -0.79 13.03
C CYS A 17 -19.98 -0.63 11.59
N PHE A 18 -19.18 -0.01 10.72
CA PHE A 18 -19.56 0.26 9.33
C PHE A 18 -19.10 -0.81 8.33
N ALA A 19 -18.42 -1.88 8.77
CA ALA A 19 -17.72 -2.81 7.88
C ALA A 19 -18.56 -3.39 6.72
N THR A 20 -19.88 -3.49 6.90
CA THR A 20 -20.81 -4.11 5.93
C THR A 20 -21.87 -3.13 5.39
N THR A 21 -21.72 -1.82 5.62
CA THR A 21 -22.67 -0.81 5.14
C THR A 21 -22.31 -0.28 3.75
N ASP A 22 -23.19 0.52 3.16
CA ASP A 22 -22.85 1.33 1.99
C ASP A 22 -22.05 2.56 2.44
N TYR A 23 -20.73 2.52 2.20
CA TYR A 23 -19.82 3.51 2.76
C TYR A 23 -20.07 4.93 2.22
N LEU A 24 -20.47 5.05 0.95
CA LEU A 24 -20.70 6.36 0.32
C LEU A 24 -22.04 6.95 0.74
N GLU A 25 -23.07 6.10 0.90
CA GLU A 25 -24.35 6.52 1.43
C GLU A 25 -24.21 7.03 2.87
N GLU A 26 -23.49 6.31 3.73
CA GLU A 26 -23.27 6.70 5.13
C GLU A 26 -22.46 8.01 5.25
N MET A 27 -21.45 8.22 4.40
CA MET A 27 -20.72 9.49 4.33
C MET A 27 -21.61 10.69 4.02
N SER A 28 -22.62 10.51 3.16
CA SER A 28 -23.50 11.62 2.73
C SER A 28 -24.37 12.16 3.87
N LYS A 29 -24.59 11.35 4.91
CA LYS A 29 -25.44 11.68 6.07
C LYS A 29 -24.66 12.43 7.17
N LEU A 30 -23.32 12.34 7.18
CA LEU A 30 -22.47 12.89 8.25
C LEU A 30 -22.52 14.42 8.36
N ALA A 31 -22.85 15.13 7.28
CA ALA A 31 -22.99 16.58 7.29
C ALA A 31 -24.11 17.07 8.25
N GLN A 32 -25.02 16.17 8.64
CA GLN A 32 -26.14 16.46 9.54
C GLN A 32 -25.91 15.95 10.98
N ASP A 33 -24.77 15.32 11.25
CA ASP A 33 -24.47 14.76 12.56
C ASP A 33 -24.27 15.89 13.60
N GLN A 34 -24.84 15.72 14.79
CA GLN A 34 -24.81 16.76 15.83
C GLN A 34 -23.48 16.79 16.58
N ASP A 35 -22.76 15.67 16.58
CA ASP A 35 -21.42 15.58 17.14
C ASP A 35 -20.40 15.65 16.00
N GLN A 36 -19.86 16.85 15.77
CA GLN A 36 -18.93 17.13 14.69
C GLN A 36 -17.57 16.42 14.89
N ASP A 37 -17.16 16.20 16.14
CA ASP A 37 -15.93 15.48 16.46
C ASP A 37 -16.10 13.99 16.15
N GLU A 38 -17.23 13.39 16.51
CA GLU A 38 -17.53 12.01 16.15
C GLU A 38 -17.76 11.83 14.64
N ALA A 39 -18.41 12.79 13.97
CA ALA A 39 -18.63 12.79 12.52
C ALA A 39 -17.32 12.78 11.74
N ALA A 40 -16.31 13.52 12.20
CA ALA A 40 -14.98 13.50 11.61
C ALA A 40 -14.33 12.11 11.71
N LEU A 41 -14.49 11.43 12.85
CA LEU A 41 -13.99 10.05 13.05
C LEU A 41 -14.75 9.04 12.20
N LYS A 42 -16.08 9.19 12.05
CA LYS A 42 -16.93 8.37 11.17
C LYS A 42 -16.53 8.54 9.70
N TRP A 43 -16.32 9.79 9.25
CA TRP A 43 -15.89 10.08 7.87
C TRP A 43 -14.54 9.43 7.55
N LEU A 44 -13.61 9.49 8.50
CA LEU A 44 -12.31 8.83 8.39
C LEU A 44 -12.47 7.31 8.29
N ALA A 45 -13.26 6.69 9.17
CA ALA A 45 -13.52 5.25 9.16
C ALA A 45 -14.11 4.78 7.83
N LEU A 46 -15.16 5.45 7.35
CA LEU A 46 -15.82 5.14 6.08
C LEU A 46 -14.89 5.33 4.87
N SER A 47 -14.01 6.35 4.90
CA SER A 47 -13.06 6.62 3.80
C SER A 47 -12.01 5.52 3.69
N VAL A 48 -11.56 5.01 4.83
CA VAL A 48 -10.65 3.88 4.90
C VAL A 48 -11.33 2.61 4.39
N LEU A 49 -12.55 2.31 4.85
CA LEU A 49 -13.31 1.15 4.39
C LEU A 49 -13.53 1.18 2.87
N HIS A 50 -13.94 2.33 2.32
CA HIS A 50 -14.08 2.52 0.88
C HIS A 50 -12.75 2.35 0.13
N ALA A 51 -11.66 2.93 0.64
CA ALA A 51 -10.34 2.80 0.05
C ALA A 51 -9.88 1.34 -0.04
N VAL A 52 -10.06 0.58 1.04
CA VAL A 52 -9.67 -0.83 1.10
C VAL A 52 -10.53 -1.66 0.16
N ASN A 53 -11.86 -1.53 0.24
CA ASN A 53 -12.78 -2.32 -0.56
C ASN A 53 -12.61 -2.09 -2.07
N ALA A 54 -12.39 -0.83 -2.48
CA ALA A 54 -12.25 -0.48 -3.89
C ALA A 54 -10.79 -0.53 -4.41
N GLY A 55 -9.82 -0.95 -3.60
CA GLY A 55 -8.41 -1.08 -4.03
C GLY A 55 -7.72 0.26 -4.32
N ALA A 56 -8.04 1.29 -3.52
CA ALA A 56 -7.45 2.62 -3.66
C ALA A 56 -5.94 2.60 -3.32
N LYS A 57 -5.11 3.18 -4.19
CA LYS A 57 -3.70 3.49 -3.91
C LYS A 57 -3.56 4.71 -3.00
N LYS A 58 -4.51 5.66 -3.03
CA LYS A 58 -4.48 6.90 -2.24
C LYS A 58 -5.86 7.54 -2.13
N ILE A 59 -6.21 8.11 -0.98
CA ILE A 59 -7.24 9.16 -0.85
C ILE A 59 -6.55 10.45 -0.37
N SER A 60 -6.92 11.59 -0.94
CA SER A 60 -6.37 12.92 -0.61
C SER A 60 -7.52 13.86 -0.23
N LEU A 61 -7.41 14.53 0.91
CA LEU A 61 -8.28 15.63 1.33
C LEU A 61 -7.46 16.92 1.27
N PHE A 62 -8.00 17.94 0.60
CA PHE A 62 -7.37 19.24 0.42
C PHE A 62 -8.29 20.34 0.94
N GLN A 63 -7.74 21.23 1.78
CA GLN A 63 -8.43 22.43 2.24
C GLN A 63 -7.84 23.65 1.52
N ALA A 64 -8.68 24.37 0.78
CA ALA A 64 -8.30 25.60 0.10
C ALA A 64 -8.16 26.76 1.11
N PRO A 65 -7.40 27.82 0.79
CA PRO A 65 -7.28 29.02 1.63
C PRO A 65 -8.61 29.74 1.89
N SER A 66 -9.60 29.56 1.01
CA SER A 66 -10.98 30.05 1.16
C SER A 66 -11.82 29.26 2.17
N GLY A 67 -11.32 28.11 2.65
CA GLY A 67 -12.02 27.20 3.56
C GLY A 67 -12.76 26.05 2.84
N GLU A 68 -12.77 26.01 1.52
CA GLU A 68 -13.39 24.92 0.73
C GLU A 68 -12.61 23.60 0.89
N ILE A 69 -13.31 22.47 1.04
CA ILE A 69 -12.73 21.13 1.18
C ILE A 69 -12.98 20.30 -0.09
N THR A 70 -11.93 19.71 -0.67
CA THR A 70 -12.01 18.80 -1.82
C THR A 70 -11.40 17.44 -1.47
N VAL A 71 -12.05 16.34 -1.90
CA VAL A 71 -11.58 14.97 -1.65
C VAL A 71 -11.41 14.22 -2.98
N GLN A 72 -10.29 13.50 -3.16
CA GLN A 72 -9.98 12.72 -4.36
C GLN A 72 -9.42 11.33 -4.00
N ALA A 73 -9.85 10.29 -4.72
CA ALA A 73 -9.34 8.93 -4.59
C ALA A 73 -8.60 8.47 -5.88
N LYS A 74 -7.47 7.78 -5.72
CA LYS A 74 -6.66 7.18 -6.79
C LYS A 74 -6.57 5.68 -6.57
N TYR A 75 -6.90 4.87 -7.58
CA TYR A 75 -6.92 3.40 -7.50
C TYR A 75 -5.64 2.72 -8.06
N ARG A 76 -5.35 1.47 -7.65
CA ARG A 76 -4.06 0.78 -7.89
C ARG A 76 -3.91 0.18 -9.31
N ALA A 77 -2.65 0.08 -9.77
CA ALA A 77 -2.16 -0.93 -10.73
C ALA A 77 -1.82 -2.25 -9.98
N SER A 78 -2.11 -3.41 -10.56
CA SER A 78 -2.26 -4.72 -9.87
C SER A 78 -1.00 -5.37 -9.27
N THR A 79 -1.18 -6.30 -8.31
CA THR A 79 -0.13 -7.11 -7.65
C THR A 79 -0.19 -8.60 -7.97
N LEU A 80 0.96 -9.28 -7.86
CA LEU A 80 1.10 -10.73 -7.94
C LEU A 80 1.04 -11.39 -6.54
N PRO A 81 0.67 -12.68 -6.45
CA PRO A 81 0.65 -13.43 -5.18
C PRO A 81 2.06 -13.63 -4.59
N SER A 82 2.16 -13.66 -3.26
CA SER A 82 3.43 -13.82 -2.53
C SER A 82 3.89 -15.29 -2.49
N PRO A 83 5.20 -15.57 -2.60
CA PRO A 83 5.75 -16.92 -2.47
C PRO A 83 5.90 -17.40 -1.01
N GLY A 84 5.72 -16.54 0.00
CA GLY A 84 5.82 -16.92 1.42
C GLY A 84 7.24 -16.86 2.03
N PRO A 85 7.36 -16.91 3.37
CA PRO A 85 8.60 -16.60 4.11
C PRO A 85 9.69 -17.67 3.99
N GLU A 86 9.33 -18.90 3.63
CA GLU A 86 10.29 -19.97 3.41
C GLU A 86 10.91 -19.94 2.00
N ILE A 87 10.18 -19.38 1.03
CA ILE A 87 10.57 -19.34 -0.38
C ILE A 87 11.17 -17.97 -0.74
N GLY A 88 10.67 -16.88 -0.17
CA GLY A 88 11.16 -15.52 -0.43
C GLY A 88 12.67 -15.33 -0.25
N PRO A 89 13.27 -15.72 0.89
CA PRO A 89 14.72 -15.63 1.09
C PRO A 89 15.51 -16.47 0.08
N LYS A 90 15.02 -17.68 -0.25
CA LYS A 90 15.64 -18.57 -1.24
C LYS A 90 15.64 -17.97 -2.64
N VAL A 91 14.60 -17.22 -3.02
CA VAL A 91 14.56 -16.48 -4.29
C VAL A 91 15.68 -15.45 -4.36
N ILE A 92 15.96 -14.75 -3.25
CA ILE A 92 17.02 -13.73 -3.20
C ILE A 92 18.41 -14.40 -3.18
N GLU A 93 18.60 -15.49 -2.44
CA GLU A 93 19.84 -16.26 -2.46
C GLU A 93 20.15 -16.84 -3.84
N ALA A 94 19.13 -17.35 -4.54
CA ALA A 94 19.29 -17.81 -5.92
C ALA A 94 19.76 -16.67 -6.84
N VAL A 95 19.17 -15.48 -6.72
CA VAL A 95 19.60 -14.30 -7.48
C VAL A 95 21.03 -13.90 -7.14
N ARG A 96 21.44 -13.97 -5.87
CA ARG A 96 22.83 -13.70 -5.43
C ARG A 96 23.82 -14.69 -6.04
N ALA A 97 23.51 -15.98 -5.96
CA ALA A 97 24.35 -17.03 -6.49
C ALA A 97 24.52 -16.90 -8.02
N MET A 98 23.43 -16.63 -8.75
CA MET A 98 23.46 -16.45 -10.21
C MET A 98 24.24 -15.21 -10.66
N THR A 99 24.22 -14.14 -9.86
CA THR A 99 24.91 -12.88 -10.19
C THR A 99 26.33 -12.82 -9.66
N HIS A 100 26.79 -13.86 -8.95
CA HIS A 100 28.10 -13.93 -8.28
C HIS A 100 28.42 -12.69 -7.41
N ALA A 101 27.38 -12.04 -6.90
CA ALA A 101 27.52 -10.76 -6.23
C ALA A 101 27.81 -10.96 -4.74
N GLU A 102 28.93 -10.41 -4.28
CA GLU A 102 29.35 -10.41 -2.88
C GLU A 102 28.91 -9.14 -2.15
N GLY A 103 28.47 -9.27 -0.89
CA GLY A 103 28.04 -8.15 -0.05
C GLY A 103 26.55 -7.78 -0.19
N ASP A 104 26.11 -6.76 0.52
CA ASP A 104 24.70 -6.54 0.79
C ASP A 104 23.87 -5.95 -0.37
N LYS A 105 24.51 -5.27 -1.32
CA LYS A 105 23.86 -4.63 -2.47
C LYS A 105 24.30 -5.28 -3.78
N ILE A 106 23.34 -5.65 -4.63
CA ILE A 106 23.59 -6.24 -5.94
C ILE A 106 23.11 -5.26 -7.00
N LYS A 107 23.93 -5.05 -8.03
CA LYS A 107 23.49 -4.40 -9.26
C LYS A 107 24.17 -5.09 -10.43
N ALA A 108 23.46 -6.02 -11.05
CA ALA A 108 24.02 -6.90 -12.07
C ALA A 108 23.05 -7.10 -13.25
N LEU A 109 23.59 -7.55 -14.37
CA LEU A 109 22.81 -8.03 -15.51
C LEU A 109 22.75 -9.56 -15.45
N LEU A 110 21.55 -10.10 -15.45
CA LEU A 110 21.31 -11.53 -15.47
C LEU A 110 20.84 -11.93 -16.88
N ALA A 111 21.69 -12.66 -17.60
CA ALA A 111 21.33 -13.23 -18.90
C ALA A 111 20.55 -14.54 -18.71
N LEU A 112 19.33 -14.57 -19.21
CA LEU A 112 18.41 -15.70 -19.10
C LEU A 112 17.99 -16.18 -20.49
N GLY A 113 18.32 -17.43 -20.80
CA GLY A 113 17.75 -18.12 -21.95
C GLY A 113 16.28 -18.43 -21.69
N VAL A 114 15.38 -17.88 -22.49
CA VAL A 114 13.95 -18.15 -22.44
C VAL A 114 13.50 -18.63 -23.82
N ARG A 115 13.19 -19.93 -23.91
CA ARG A 115 12.89 -20.61 -25.18
C ARG A 115 14.07 -20.49 -26.16
N ASN A 116 13.90 -19.79 -27.28
CA ASN A 116 14.93 -19.63 -28.32
C ASN A 116 15.63 -18.26 -28.23
N ASP A 117 15.32 -17.46 -27.21
CA ASP A 117 15.83 -16.10 -27.03
C ASP A 117 16.68 -15.99 -25.76
N ASN A 118 17.57 -15.01 -25.73
CA ASN A 118 18.35 -14.66 -24.55
C ASN A 118 17.98 -13.25 -24.07
N LEU A 119 17.58 -13.13 -22.81
CA LEU A 119 17.08 -11.90 -22.22
C LEU A 119 18.04 -11.39 -21.14
N GLU A 120 18.46 -10.14 -21.24
CA GLU A 120 19.30 -9.50 -20.23
C GLU A 120 18.45 -8.69 -19.24
N VAL A 121 18.20 -9.24 -18.05
CA VAL A 121 17.40 -8.60 -17.00
C VAL A 121 18.31 -7.84 -16.04
N LYS A 122 18.01 -6.56 -15.79
CA LYS A 122 18.71 -5.78 -14.76
C LYS A 122 18.17 -6.15 -13.39
N VAL A 123 19.05 -6.69 -12.56
CA VAL A 123 18.72 -7.09 -11.20
C VAL A 123 19.37 -6.13 -10.21
N LYS A 124 18.56 -5.60 -9.30
CA LYS A 124 19.02 -4.75 -8.21
C LYS A 124 18.52 -5.27 -6.89
N THR A 125 19.43 -5.42 -5.92
CA THR A 125 19.05 -5.58 -4.52
C THR A 125 19.57 -4.41 -3.71
N GLU A 126 18.70 -3.89 -2.85
CA GLU A 126 19.04 -2.82 -1.92
C GLU A 126 18.43 -3.08 -0.56
N LYS A 127 19.19 -2.76 0.49
CA LYS A 127 18.65 -2.69 1.83
C LYS A 127 17.74 -1.47 1.90
N GLU A 128 16.46 -1.70 2.18
CA GLU A 128 15.44 -0.66 2.33
C GLU A 128 14.67 -0.98 3.62
N ASP A 129 14.58 0.00 4.52
CA ASP A 129 13.89 -0.11 5.81
C ASP A 129 14.22 -1.36 6.64
N GLY A 130 15.51 -1.74 6.69
CA GLY A 130 15.99 -2.91 7.43
C GLY A 130 15.67 -4.27 6.77
N GLY A 131 14.93 -4.27 5.66
CA GLY A 131 14.66 -5.41 4.78
C GLY A 131 15.51 -5.36 3.50
N LEU A 132 15.31 -6.35 2.64
CA LEU A 132 16.01 -6.47 1.36
C LEU A 132 15.00 -6.41 0.22
N LEU A 133 15.05 -5.34 -0.57
CA LEU A 133 14.22 -5.18 -1.76
C LEU A 133 14.95 -5.75 -2.97
N LEU A 134 14.29 -6.67 -3.67
CA LEU A 134 14.72 -7.18 -4.98
C LEU A 134 13.87 -6.55 -6.08
N THR A 135 14.52 -5.88 -7.02
CA THR A 135 13.89 -5.31 -8.22
C THR A 135 14.43 -6.00 -9.47
N LEU A 136 13.54 -6.53 -10.30
CA LEU A 136 13.82 -7.05 -11.63
C LEU A 136 13.32 -6.04 -12.66
N LYS A 137 14.24 -5.46 -13.44
CA LYS A 137 13.91 -4.53 -14.51
C LYS A 137 14.22 -5.19 -15.86
N PHE A 138 13.18 -5.44 -16.62
CA PHE A 138 13.26 -6.00 -17.95
C PHE A 138 13.63 -4.92 -18.98
N PRO A 139 14.39 -5.26 -20.04
CA PRO A 139 14.59 -4.38 -21.18
C PRO A 139 13.26 -4.15 -21.91
N GLU A 140 13.18 -3.03 -22.63
CA GLU A 140 12.01 -2.68 -23.47
C GLU A 140 11.95 -3.53 -24.74
#